data_AF-A0A1S8WMK7-F1
#
_entry.id   AF-A0A1S8WMK7-F1
#
_cell.length_a   1.000
_cell.length_b   1.000
_cell.length_c   1.000
_cell.angle_alpha   90.00
_cell.angle_beta   90.00
_cell.angle_gamma   90.00
#
_symmetry.space_group_name_H-M   'P 1'
#
loop_
_entity.id
_entity.type
_entity.pdbx_description
1 polymer ?
#
loop_
_entity_poly.entity_id
_entity_poly.type
_entity_poly.pdbx_seq_one_letter_code
_entity_poly.pdbx_strand_id
1 'polypeptide(L)'
;MVDKKVMPGVTIEEMGHKLGLNGVDNARLMFDHVRIPRSNLLDRYSHVSASGKFSTKLGDNPRNRFLKVADQLLSGRICIASMCLHLSGSMGSFIVSVLEDEYLEIL
;
A
#
# COMPACT_ATOMS: atom_id res chain seq x y z
N MET A 1 -11.46 7.41 14.12
CA MET A 1 -12.56 6.78 14.86
C MET A 1 -12.35 7.08 16.33
N VAL A 2 -13.40 7.44 17.06
CA VAL A 2 -13.44 7.43 18.52
C VAL A 2 -14.48 6.38 18.88
N ASP A 3 -14.11 5.40 19.71
CA ASP A 3 -14.99 4.27 20.07
C ASP A 3 -15.58 3.53 18.87
N LYS A 4 -14.77 3.34 17.81
CA LYS A 4 -15.15 2.71 16.52
C LYS A 4 -16.26 3.43 15.74
N LYS A 5 -16.65 4.64 16.14
CA LYS A 5 -17.58 5.48 15.39
C LYS A 5 -16.83 6.35 14.38
N VAL A 6 -17.49 6.55 13.24
CA VAL A 6 -17.02 7.46 12.19
C VAL A 6 -17.10 8.90 12.71
N MET A 7 -16.08 9.70 12.39
CA MET A 7 -16.02 11.11 12.81
C MET A 7 -16.95 11.98 11.94
N PRO A 8 -17.47 13.11 12.45
CA PRO A 8 -18.21 14.06 11.65
C PRO A 8 -17.45 14.48 10.39
N GLY A 9 -18.15 14.55 9.25
CA GLY A 9 -17.56 14.88 7.95
C GLY A 9 -16.70 13.77 7.32
N VAL A 10 -16.57 12.60 7.94
CA VAL A 10 -15.91 11.43 7.34
C VAL A 10 -16.97 10.46 6.85
N THR A 11 -16.81 9.94 5.64
CA THR A 11 -17.59 8.81 5.13
C THR A 11 -16.64 7.65 4.84
N ILE A 12 -17.06 6.44 5.22
CA ILE A 12 -16.35 5.19 4.95
C ILE A 12 -17.31 4.27 4.21
N GLU A 13 -16.90 3.77 3.06
CA GLU A 13 -17.70 2.88 2.20
C GLU A 13 -16.86 1.63 1.89
N GLU A 14 -17.37 0.44 2.22
CA GLU A 14 -16.72 -0.80 1.86
C GLU A 14 -16.73 -0.99 0.33
N MET A 15 -15.61 -1.45 -0.25
CA MET A 15 -15.52 -1.63 -1.70
C MET A 15 -16.18 -2.92 -2.22
N GLY A 16 -16.72 -3.75 -1.32
CA GLY A 16 -17.39 -4.99 -1.65
C GLY A 16 -16.44 -6.11 -2.09
N HIS A 17 -16.99 -7.06 -2.84
CA HIS A 17 -16.29 -8.27 -3.25
C HIS A 17 -15.17 -7.99 -4.27
N LYS A 18 -14.03 -8.64 -4.07
CA LYS A 18 -12.83 -8.53 -4.91
C LYS A 18 -12.53 -9.86 -5.61
N LEU A 19 -11.73 -9.80 -6.67
CA LEU A 19 -11.25 -11.00 -7.38
C LEU A 19 -10.47 -11.95 -6.46
N GLY A 20 -9.78 -11.41 -5.45
CA GLY A 20 -9.05 -12.13 -4.44
C GLY A 20 -8.79 -11.26 -3.22
N LEU A 21 -8.14 -11.83 -2.19
CA LEU A 21 -7.82 -11.13 -0.95
C LEU A 21 -9.07 -10.52 -0.26
N ASN A 22 -10.21 -11.23 -0.32
CA ASN A 22 -11.46 -10.80 0.30
C ASN A 22 -11.39 -10.63 1.83
N GLY A 23 -10.39 -11.24 2.48
CA GLY A 23 -10.12 -11.03 3.92
C GLY A 23 -9.54 -9.66 4.28
N VAL A 24 -9.20 -8.81 3.30
CA VAL A 24 -8.71 -7.44 3.54
C VAL A 24 -9.89 -6.46 3.51
N ASP A 25 -10.02 -5.59 4.49
CA ASP A 25 -11.12 -4.64 4.67
C ASP A 25 -10.93 -3.34 3.87
N ASN A 26 -10.70 -3.47 2.56
CA ASN A 26 -10.49 -2.30 1.71
C ASN A 26 -11.76 -1.44 1.63
N ALA A 27 -11.61 -0.14 1.92
CA ALA A 27 -12.69 0.83 1.92
C ALA A 27 -12.31 2.12 1.17
N ARG A 28 -13.32 2.81 0.65
CA ARG A 28 -13.24 4.19 0.18
C ARG A 28 -13.44 5.13 1.36
N LEU A 29 -12.63 6.18 1.43
CA LEU A 29 -12.72 7.24 2.42
C LEU A 29 -13.05 8.56 1.72
N MET A 30 -14.03 9.30 2.24
CA MET A 30 -14.36 10.65 1.79
C MET A 30 -14.35 11.61 2.97
N PHE A 31 -13.92 12.84 2.72
CA PHE A 31 -13.84 13.91 3.72
C PHE A 31 -14.64 15.12 3.22
N ASP A 32 -15.64 15.52 3.99
CA ASP A 32 -16.38 16.75 3.80
C ASP A 32 -15.87 17.80 4.80
N HIS A 33 -15.02 18.70 4.31
CA HIS A 33 -14.45 19.84 5.05
C HIS A 33 -13.85 19.52 6.43
N VAL A 34 -13.36 18.29 6.64
CA VAL A 34 -12.76 17.85 7.92
C VAL A 34 -11.54 18.71 8.28
N ARG A 35 -11.52 19.22 9.51
CA ARG A 35 -10.42 20.02 10.07
C ARG A 35 -9.59 19.17 11.04
N ILE A 36 -8.27 19.26 10.92
CA ILE A 36 -7.30 18.62 11.81
C ILE A 36 -6.22 19.63 12.24
N PRO A 37 -5.56 19.43 13.38
CA PRO A 37 -4.43 20.25 13.78
C PRO A 37 -3.31 20.22 12.72
N ARG A 38 -2.66 21.36 12.49
CA ARG A 38 -1.51 21.47 11.57
C ARG A 38 -0.38 20.49 11.91
N SER A 39 -0.20 20.20 13.20
CA SER A 39 0.80 19.23 13.70
C SER A 39 0.57 17.79 13.23
N ASN A 40 -0.59 17.46 12.68
CA ASN A 40 -0.86 16.14 12.11
C ASN A 40 -0.27 15.97 10.70
N LEU A 41 0.23 17.04 10.09
CA LEU A 41 0.94 16.97 8.82
C LEU A 41 2.27 16.24 9.01
N LEU A 42 2.49 15.17 8.24
CA LEU A 42 3.79 14.49 8.19
C LEU A 42 4.81 15.38 7.46
N ASP A 43 5.58 16.15 8.21
CA ASP A 43 6.39 17.26 7.71
C ASP A 43 7.91 17.02 7.75
N ARG A 44 8.33 15.75 7.87
CA ARG A 44 9.75 15.35 8.03
C ARG A 44 10.70 16.05 7.04
N TYR A 45 10.30 16.17 5.78
CA TYR A 45 11.11 16.76 4.70
C TYR A 45 10.60 18.10 4.21
N SER A 46 9.32 18.40 4.37
CA SER A 46 8.67 19.60 3.85
C SER A 46 7.62 20.08 4.84
N HIS A 47 7.73 21.34 5.23
CA HIS A 47 6.99 21.94 6.33
C HIS A 47 6.13 23.10 5.85
N VAL A 48 5.04 23.32 6.56
CA VAL A 48 4.18 24.51 6.42
C VAL A 48 4.09 25.19 7.79
N SER A 49 4.58 26.44 7.87
CA SER A 49 4.56 27.23 9.09
C SER A 49 3.14 27.59 9.52
N ALA A 50 2.98 28.10 10.76
CA ALA A 50 1.70 28.64 11.22
C ALA A 50 1.18 29.80 10.36
N SER A 51 2.07 30.55 9.70
CA SER A 51 1.73 31.60 8.74
C SER A 51 1.47 31.10 7.31
N GLY A 52 1.49 29.79 7.08
CA GLY A 52 1.24 29.19 5.77
C GLY A 52 2.45 29.17 4.82
N LYS A 53 3.66 29.51 5.29
CA LYS A 53 4.87 29.49 4.46
C LYS A 53 5.41 28.07 4.32
N PHE A 54 5.57 27.62 3.07
CA PHE A 54 6.21 26.35 2.74
C PHE A 54 7.74 26.43 2.84
N SER A 55 8.38 25.37 3.33
CA SER A 55 9.82 25.17 3.26
C SER A 55 10.17 23.68 3.11
N THR A 56 11.33 23.37 2.53
CA THR A 56 11.77 21.98 2.30
C THR A 56 13.26 21.81 2.53
N LYS A 57 13.66 20.65 3.06
CA LYS A 57 15.07 20.26 3.25
C LYS A 57 15.66 19.58 2.01
N LEU A 58 14.85 19.31 0.98
CA LEU A 58 15.24 18.56 -0.22
C LEU A 58 15.71 19.46 -1.38
N GLY A 59 15.87 20.76 -1.10
CA GLY A 59 16.20 21.77 -2.10
C GLY A 59 15.06 22.09 -3.06
N ASP A 60 15.35 22.99 -3.99
CA ASP A 60 14.33 23.55 -4.89
C ASP A 60 13.99 22.63 -6.07
N ASN A 61 14.85 21.65 -6.37
CA ASN A 61 14.63 20.70 -7.46
C ASN A 61 13.41 19.77 -7.18
N PRO A 62 12.33 19.85 -7.99
CA PRO A 62 11.16 19.00 -7.82
C PRO A 62 11.46 17.50 -7.95
N ARG A 63 12.44 17.12 -8.77
CA ARG A 63 12.84 15.72 -8.97
C ARG A 63 13.34 15.08 -7.67
N ASN A 64 14.14 15.81 -6.90
CA ASN A 64 14.68 15.31 -5.63
C ASN A 64 13.56 15.04 -4.62
N ARG A 65 12.53 15.90 -4.61
CA ARG A 65 11.34 15.72 -3.76
C ARG A 65 10.54 14.49 -4.15
N PHE A 66 10.27 14.33 -5.45
CA PHE A 66 9.58 13.17 -5.98
C PHE A 66 10.32 11.86 -5.67
N LEU A 67 11.61 11.80 -5.99
CA LEU A 67 12.43 10.61 -5.75
C LEU A 67 12.46 10.24 -4.28
N LYS A 68 12.55 11.21 -3.37
CA LYS A 68 12.61 10.89 -1.94
C LYS A 68 11.32 10.25 -1.41
N VAL A 69 10.17 10.61 -1.96
CA VAL A 69 8.88 9.99 -1.61
C VAL A 69 8.71 8.64 -2.33
N ALA A 70 9.09 8.57 -3.61
CA ALA A 70 8.98 7.36 -4.41
C ALA A 70 9.88 6.22 -3.92
N ASP A 71 11.03 6.53 -3.32
CA ASP A 71 11.97 5.58 -2.73
C ASP A 71 11.31 4.65 -1.69
N GLN A 72 10.29 5.15 -0.99
CA GLN A 72 9.53 4.36 -0.01
C GLN A 72 8.75 3.19 -0.63
N LEU A 73 8.51 3.22 -1.95
CA LEU A 73 7.82 2.15 -2.67
C LEU A 73 8.76 1.02 -3.10
N LEU A 74 10.08 1.22 -3.01
CA LEU A 74 11.07 0.27 -3.52
C LEU A 74 11.03 -1.07 -2.77
N SER A 75 10.94 -1.05 -1.43
CA SER A 75 10.86 -2.26 -0.62
C SER A 75 9.64 -3.12 -0.97
N GLY A 76 8.49 -2.49 -1.19
CA GLY A 76 7.27 -3.17 -1.64
C GLY A 76 7.45 -3.86 -2.99
N ARG A 77 8.14 -3.22 -3.94
CA ARG A 77 8.42 -3.81 -5.26
C ARG A 77 9.35 -5.02 -5.18
N ILE A 78 10.40 -4.94 -4.36
CA ILE A 78 11.32 -6.06 -4.14
C ILE A 78 10.58 -7.24 -3.48
N CYS A 79 9.71 -6.96 -2.50
CA CYS A 79 8.89 -7.98 -1.86
C CYS A 79 7.97 -8.68 -2.86
N ILE A 80 7.26 -7.93 -3.71
CA ILE A 80 6.39 -8.49 -4.75
C ILE A 80 7.20 -9.34 -5.73
N ALA A 81 8.34 -8.86 -6.22
CA ALA A 81 9.20 -9.63 -7.12
C ALA A 81 9.67 -10.95 -6.49
N SER A 82 10.07 -10.91 -5.21
CA SER A 82 10.45 -12.12 -4.47
C SER A 82 9.29 -13.10 -4.35
N MET A 83 8.07 -12.63 -4.02
CA MET A 83 6.89 -13.48 -3.93
C MET A 83 6.57 -14.15 -5.27
N CYS A 84 6.68 -13.42 -6.39
CA CYS A 84 6.47 -13.99 -7.72
C CYS A 84 7.45 -15.13 -8.03
N LEU A 85 8.74 -14.97 -7.69
CA LEU A 85 9.73 -16.02 -7.89
C LEU A 85 9.43 -17.27 -7.06
N HIS A 86 9.05 -17.09 -5.79
CA HIS A 86 8.71 -18.21 -4.91
C HIS A 86 7.47 -18.96 -5.41
N LEU A 87 6.41 -18.25 -5.80
CA LEU A 87 5.18 -18.86 -6.30
C LEU A 87 5.39 -19.63 -7.61
N SER A 88 6.20 -19.09 -8.52
CA SER A 88 6.57 -19.79 -9.76
C SER A 88 7.33 -21.08 -9.47
N GLY A 89 8.28 -21.04 -8.52
CA GLY A 89 9.02 -22.23 -8.10
C GLY A 89 8.12 -23.29 -7.46
N SER A 90 7.26 -22.88 -6.51
CA SER A 90 6.37 -23.81 -5.81
C SER A 90 5.33 -24.44 -6.75
N MET A 91 4.76 -23.66 -7.68
CA MET A 91 3.84 -24.19 -8.69
C MET A 91 4.56 -25.16 -9.63
N GLY A 92 5.79 -24.86 -10.03
CA GLY A 92 6.60 -25.77 -10.85
C GLY A 92 6.85 -27.10 -10.15
N SER A 93 7.26 -27.09 -8.88
CA SER A 93 7.44 -28.31 -8.08
C SER A 93 6.15 -29.10 -7.94
N PHE A 94 5.03 -28.43 -7.67
CA PHE A 94 3.73 -29.10 -7.58
C PHE A 94 3.34 -29.80 -8.88
N ILE A 95 3.53 -29.15 -10.03
CA ILE A 95 3.25 -29.75 -11.34
C ILE A 95 4.12 -30.98 -11.58
N VAL A 96 5.42 -30.91 -11.28
CA VAL A 96 6.33 -32.07 -11.43
C VAL A 96 5.86 -33.23 -10.57
N SER A 97 5.50 -32.98 -9.30
CA SER A 97 5.00 -34.04 -8.41
C SER A 97 3.71 -34.69 -8.94
N VAL A 98 2.75 -33.90 -9.44
CA VAL A 98 1.51 -34.45 -10.01
C VAL A 98 1.79 -35.29 -11.25
N LEU A 99 2.72 -34.86 -12.12
CA LEU A 99 3.09 -35.63 -13.30
C LEU A 99 3.82 -36.94 -12.92
N GLU A 100 4.74 -36.91 -11.97
CA GLU A 100 5.43 -38.12 -11.49
C GLU A 100 4.44 -39.14 -10.90
N ASP A 101 3.45 -38.67 -10.13
CA ASP A 101 2.39 -39.52 -9.60
C ASP A 101 1.54 -40.15 -10.73
N GLU A 102 1.12 -39.37 -11.74
CA GLU A 102 0.39 -39.91 -12.90
C GLU A 102 1.21 -40.95 -13.68
N TYR A 103 2.51 -40.72 -13.91
CA TYR A 103 3.37 -41.69 -14.60
C TYR A 103 3.51 -43.01 -13.84
N LEU A 104 3.55 -42.97 -12.49
CA LEU A 104 3.61 -44.16 -11.66
C LEU A 104 2.30 -44.95 -11.65
N GLU A 105 1.14 -44.32 -11.82
CA GLU A 105 -0.16 -45.02 -11.91
C GLU A 105 -0.35 -45.79 -13.22
N ILE A 106 0.39 -45.44 -14.28
CA ILE A 106 0.26 -46.05 -15.63
C ILE A 106 1.25 -47.22 -15.83
N LEU A 107 2.14 -47.47 -14.86
CA LEU A 107 3.10 -48.59 -14.83
C LEU A 107 2.62 -49.74 -13.93
#